data_AF-A0A1J3GY03-F1
#
_entry.id   AF-A0A1J3GY03-F1
#
_cell.length_a   1.000
_cell.length_b   1.000
_cell.length_c   1.000
_cell.angle_alpha   90.00
_cell.angle_beta   90.00
_cell.angle_gamma   90.00
#
_symmetry.space_group_name_H-M   'P 1'
#
loop_
_entity.id
_entity.type
_entity.pdbx_description
1 polymer ?
#
loop_
_entity_poly.entity_id
_entity_poly.type
_entity_poly.pdbx_seq_one_letter_code
_entity_poly.pdbx_strand_id
1 'polypeptide(L)'
;EGSIPDKFYANSFLQTLDVGYNRLTGKLPRSLLNCSFLQFLSLDNNRIKDTFPFWLKVLPDLQILILRSNEFYGPISPPHQGPLG
;
A
#
# COMPACT_ATOMS: atom_id res chain seq x y z
N GLU A 1 -13.64 -3.50 13.14
CA GLU A 1 -12.22 -3.81 12.86
C GLU A 1 -12.19 -4.84 11.75
N GLY A 2 -11.20 -4.79 10.87
CA GLY A 2 -11.12 -5.65 9.69
C GLY A 2 -9.83 -5.41 8.91
N SER A 3 -9.60 -6.15 7.84
CA SER A 3 -8.44 -5.97 6.96
C SER A 3 -8.90 -5.69 5.53
N ILE A 4 -8.04 -5.09 4.72
CA ILE A 4 -8.29 -5.00 3.28
C ILE A 4 -8.18 -6.42 2.72
N PRO A 5 -9.21 -6.93 2.01
CA PRO A 5 -9.18 -8.28 1.48
C PRO A 5 -8.13 -8.40 0.37
N ASP A 6 -7.40 -9.51 0.35
CA ASP A 6 -6.40 -9.80 -0.68
C ASP A 6 -7.06 -10.35 -1.96
N LYS A 7 -7.91 -9.52 -2.58
CA LYS A 7 -8.80 -9.90 -3.69
C LYS A 7 -8.97 -8.81 -4.75
N PHE A 8 -7.93 -8.05 -5.05
CA PHE A 8 -7.95 -7.20 -6.24
C PHE A 8 -7.72 -8.06 -7.49
N TYR A 9 -8.65 -8.00 -8.44
CA TYR A 9 -8.59 -8.79 -9.66
C TYR A 9 -7.60 -8.20 -10.66
N ALA A 10 -7.02 -9.08 -11.50
CA ALA A 10 -6.17 -8.66 -12.62
C ALA A 10 -6.90 -7.64 -13.51
N ASN A 11 -6.17 -6.63 -14.00
CA ASN A 11 -6.70 -5.54 -14.83
C ASN A 11 -7.78 -4.71 -14.13
N SER A 12 -7.67 -4.55 -12.81
CA SER A 12 -8.56 -3.66 -12.08
C SER A 12 -8.40 -2.22 -12.58
N PHE A 13 -9.49 -1.61 -13.04
CA PHE A 13 -9.57 -0.19 -13.42
C PHE A 13 -9.59 0.75 -12.20
N LEU A 14 -9.20 0.27 -11.02
CA LEU A 14 -9.19 1.07 -9.80
C LEU A 14 -8.11 2.15 -9.90
N GLN A 15 -8.55 3.41 -9.90
CA GLN A 15 -7.66 4.58 -9.93
C GLN A 15 -7.43 5.19 -8.56
N THR A 16 -8.43 5.11 -7.69
CA THR A 16 -8.41 5.69 -6.35
C THR A 16 -8.84 4.65 -5.34
N LEU A 17 -8.01 4.42 -4.33
CA LEU A 17 -8.35 3.70 -3.12
C LEU A 17 -8.11 4.61 -1.93
N ASP A 18 -9.18 5.15 -1.38
CA ASP A 18 -9.17 5.89 -0.12
C ASP A 18 -9.95 5.10 0.92
N VAL A 19 -9.24 4.61 1.93
CA VAL A 19 -9.80 3.93 3.09
C VAL A 19 -9.39 4.62 4.39
N GLY A 20 -9.09 5.92 4.31
CA GLY A 20 -8.70 6.72 5.45
C GLY A 20 -9.76 6.76 6.56
N TYR A 21 -9.35 7.09 7.78
CA TYR A 21 -10.23 7.25 8.95
C TYR A 21 -11.09 6.03 9.26
N ASN A 22 -10.49 4.83 9.21
CA ASN A 22 -11.14 3.58 9.55
C ASN A 22 -10.45 2.89 10.74
N ARG A 23 -10.90 1.67 11.06
CA ARG A 23 -10.27 0.78 12.05
C ARG A 23 -9.68 -0.45 11.35
N LEU A 24 -9.06 -0.26 10.18
CA LEU A 24 -8.41 -1.33 9.43
C LEU A 24 -7.12 -1.75 10.14
N THR A 25 -6.84 -3.05 10.07
CA THR A 25 -5.73 -3.72 10.74
C THR A 25 -5.06 -4.69 9.76
N GLY A 26 -3.96 -5.32 10.19
CA GLY A 26 -3.22 -6.29 9.38
C GLY A 26 -2.27 -5.62 8.40
N LYS A 27 -2.00 -6.31 7.28
CA LYS A 27 -1.02 -5.91 6.25
C LYS A 27 -1.70 -5.43 4.98
N LEU A 28 -0.96 -4.74 4.12
CA LEU A 28 -1.46 -4.41 2.79
C LEU A 28 -1.55 -5.69 1.93
N PRO A 29 -2.66 -5.88 1.19
CA PRO A 29 -2.82 -7.04 0.32
C PRO A 29 -1.90 -6.93 -0.90
N ARG A 30 -1.24 -8.05 -1.24
CA ARG A 30 -0.32 -8.10 -2.40
C ARG A 30 -1.05 -8.01 -3.73
N SER A 31 -2.33 -8.37 -3.76
CA SER A 31 -3.19 -8.19 -4.94
C SER A 31 -3.33 -6.72 -5.36
N LEU A 32 -2.97 -5.72 -4.55
CA LEU A 32 -2.90 -4.31 -5.01
C LEU A 32 -1.98 -4.12 -6.23
N LEU A 33 -1.03 -5.04 -6.46
CA LEU A 33 -0.21 -5.07 -7.68
C LEU A 33 -1.03 -5.28 -8.96
N ASN A 34 -2.27 -5.77 -8.86
CA ASN A 34 -3.18 -5.97 -9.99
C ASN A 34 -3.91 -4.69 -10.41
N CYS A 35 -3.79 -3.60 -9.65
CA CYS A 35 -4.40 -2.30 -9.93
C CYS A 35 -3.41 -1.41 -10.67
N SER A 36 -3.10 -1.74 -11.93
CA SER A 36 -2.11 -1.02 -12.74
C SER A 36 -2.46 0.46 -12.97
N PHE A 37 -3.75 0.80 -12.92
CA PHE A 37 -4.25 2.16 -13.08
C PHE A 37 -4.33 2.95 -11.76
N LEU A 38 -3.88 2.38 -10.64
CA LEU A 38 -3.99 3.02 -9.32
C LEU A 38 -3.08 4.24 -9.26
N GLN A 39 -3.69 5.41 -9.08
CA GLN A 39 -3.03 6.72 -9.01
C GLN A 39 -2.97 7.26 -7.59
N PHE A 40 -4.00 6.99 -6.79
CA PHE A 40 -4.14 7.50 -5.44
C PHE A 40 -4.42 6.36 -4.46
N LEU A 41 -3.55 6.20 -3.47
CA LEU A 41 -3.71 5.28 -2.35
C LEU A 41 -3.61 6.03 -1.03
N SER A 42 -4.73 6.19 -0.32
CA SER A 42 -4.75 6.68 1.05
C SER A 42 -5.18 5.60 2.03
N LEU A 43 -4.34 5.39 3.03
CA LEU A 43 -4.57 4.46 4.15
C LEU A 43 -4.62 5.20 5.49
N ASP A 44 -4.66 6.53 5.49
CA ASP A 44 -4.38 7.34 6.67
C ASP A 44 -5.36 7.14 7.83
N ASN A 45 -4.87 7.27 9.06
CA ASN A 45 -5.70 7.13 10.27
C ASN A 45 -6.38 5.75 10.37
N ASN A 46 -5.56 4.70 10.37
CA ASN A 46 -5.95 3.31 10.59
C ASN A 46 -5.01 2.65 11.62
N ARG A 47 -5.10 1.32 11.78
CA ARG A 47 -4.23 0.50 12.64
C ARG A 47 -3.49 -0.56 11.81
N ILE A 48 -3.09 -0.21 10.59
CA ILE A 48 -2.35 -1.11 9.69
C ILE A 48 -0.94 -1.29 10.24
N LYS A 49 -0.54 -2.55 10.44
CA LYS A 49 0.77 -2.92 10.97
C LYS A 49 1.54 -3.74 9.95
N ASP A 50 2.39 -3.05 9.19
CA ASP A 50 3.18 -3.63 8.10
C ASP A 50 4.52 -2.89 7.93
N THR A 51 5.39 -3.40 7.07
CA THR A 51 6.59 -2.68 6.62
C THR A 51 6.27 -1.66 5.54
N PHE A 52 7.17 -0.71 5.27
CA PHE A 52 7.02 0.20 4.14
C PHE A 52 6.82 -0.58 2.82
N PRO A 53 5.75 -0.30 2.04
CA PRO A 53 5.35 -1.12 0.91
C PRO A 53 6.15 -0.83 -0.37
N PHE A 54 7.47 -1.09 -0.37
CA PHE A 54 8.36 -0.86 -1.52
C PHE A 54 7.87 -1.46 -2.83
N TRP A 55 7.16 -2.57 -2.73
CA TRP A 55 6.60 -3.29 -3.87
C TRP A 55 5.56 -2.49 -4.64
N LEU A 56 4.95 -1.45 -4.04
CA LEU A 56 4.07 -0.52 -4.76
C LEU A 56 4.81 0.32 -5.82
N LYS A 57 6.16 0.39 -5.78
CA LYS A 57 6.98 1.04 -6.82
C LYS A 57 6.75 0.46 -8.22
N VAL A 58 6.24 -0.77 -8.33
CA VAL A 58 5.95 -1.43 -9.61
C VAL A 58 4.68 -0.88 -10.27
N LEU A 59 3.79 -0.19 -9.52
CA LEU A 59 2.58 0.39 -10.08
C LEU A 59 2.93 1.61 -10.94
N PRO A 60 2.64 1.59 -12.26
CA PRO A 60 3.15 2.60 -13.18
C PRO A 60 2.51 3.97 -13.00
N ASP A 61 1.25 4.01 -12.54
CA ASP A 61 0.46 5.25 -12.47
C ASP A 61 0.37 5.84 -11.05
N LEU A 62 0.99 5.19 -10.04
CA LEU A 62 0.84 5.60 -8.64
C LEU A 62 1.55 6.94 -8.38
N GLN A 63 0.78 7.95 -8.04
CA GLN A 63 1.25 9.33 -7.84
C GLN A 63 1.19 9.76 -6.38
N ILE A 64 0.14 9.34 -5.66
CA ILE A 64 -0.10 9.76 -4.28
C ILE A 64 -0.21 8.53 -3.39
N LEU A 65 0.67 8.48 -2.38
CA LEU A 65 0.71 7.43 -1.37
C LEU A 65 0.68 8.07 0.02
N ILE A 66 -0.42 7.90 0.76
CA ILE A 66 -0.60 8.46 2.10
C ILE A 66 -0.70 7.32 3.12
N LEU A 67 0.32 7.19 3.96
CA LEU A 67 0.45 6.11 4.96
C LEU A 67 0.36 6.58 6.42
N ARG A 68 0.24 7.90 6.65
CA ARG A 68 0.33 8.53 7.97
C ARG A 68 -0.68 7.95 8.98
N SER A 69 -0.41 8.10 10.27
CA SER A 69 -1.33 7.67 11.34
C SER A 69 -1.72 6.17 11.21
N ASN A 70 -0.71 5.31 11.15
CA ASN A 70 -0.79 3.84 11.15
C ASN A 70 0.36 3.26 12.00
N GLU A 71 0.46 1.95 12.06
CA GLU A 71 1.49 1.21 12.81
C GLU A 71 2.58 0.63 11.88
N PHE A 72 2.94 1.34 10.81
CA PHE A 72 4.05 0.95 9.93
C PHE A 72 5.38 0.94 10.68
N TYR A 73 6.23 -0.04 10.37
CA TYR A 73 7.53 -0.22 11.05
C TYR A 73 8.64 -0.64 10.08
N GLY A 74 9.88 -0.63 10.58
CA GLY A 74 11.05 -1.00 9.78
C GLY A 74 11.57 0.15 8.90
N PRO A 75 12.55 -0.14 8.02
CA PRO A 75 13.21 0.88 7.22
C PRO A 75 12.30 1.39 6.08
N ILE A 76 12.51 2.66 5.70
CA ILE A 76 11.96 3.28 4.48
C ILE A 76 12.91 3.06 3.28
N SER A 77 13.93 2.20 3.43
CA SER A 77 14.77 1.73 2.34
C SER A 77 14.55 0.22 2.06
N PRO A 78 14.64 -0.23 0.79
CA PRO A 78 14.49 -1.64 0.44
C PRO A 78 15.51 -2.49 1.20
N PRO A 79 15.16 -3.72 1.62
CA PRO A 79 16.07 -4.58 2.40
C PRO A 79 17.36 -4.99 1.66
N HIS A 80 17.53 -4.64 0.38
CA HIS A 80 18.76 -4.84 -0.39
C HIS A 80 19.05 -3.66 -1.31
N GLN A 81 19.50 -2.53 -0.76
CA GLN A 81 20.48 -1.68 -1.42
C GLN A 81 21.73 -1.70 -0.55
N GLY A 82 22.63 -2.64 -0.85
CA GLY A 82 24.05 -2.43 -0.55
C GLY A 82 24.56 -1.24 -1.37
N PRO A 83 25.81 -0.78 -1.17
CA PRO A 83 26.30 0.49 -1.75
C PRO A 83 26.36 0.56 -3.28
N LEU A 84 25.93 -0.46 -4.03
CA LEU A 84 26.02 -0.54 -5.48
C LEU A 84 24.84 -1.37 -6.02
N GLY A 85 23.94 -0.76 -6.83
CA GLY A 85 22.89 -1.46 -7.57
C GLY A 85 21.56 -0.71 -7.67
#